data_AF-A0A960GHV3-F1
#
_entry.id   AF-A0A960GHV3-F1
#
_cell.length_a   1.000
_cell.length_b   1.000
_cell.length_c   1.000
_cell.angle_alpha   90.00
_cell.angle_beta   90.00
_cell.angle_gamma   90.00
#
_symmetry.space_group_name_H-M   'P 1'
#
loop_
_entity.id
_entity.type
_entity.pdbx_description
1 polymer ?
#
loop_
_entity_poly.entity_id
_entity_poly.type
_entity_poly.pdbx_seq_one_letter_code
_entity_poly.pdbx_strand_id
1 'polypeptide(L)'
;AADGAYDPRLSPDGQWISWVSNGALQVCSWDGSDHRILVESEADITWGVCDFIAAEEFNRSRGYWWLPDSSGLVVQRTDDTPVPIWHRSDPANPQREPTRQRYPHAGAANARVEVWRFDLDGEGARVPLPEAEYLATVRGGAIGVFDRAQTALTVCDFDGQTIGRVEQQPWLDLVPGLPRRSGDVLVAWTDEARRRLTMDGHAVTPAEVHLRSYLGEIDGTHYVTACTTPAESRVGCIDSGGFRWLSEPGKYTTATVESDLIITSETTWDRYGAQVTVRDRDYAALAGVDSLAEVPQIEASPTLLPAGIEDVQVVVLMPSEQSSEPLPILMNPYGGPHAQRVIAARSAYAGAQWLADQGFCVVIADGRGTPGQSPAWEHAIAGDLRDAALEDQVTALARVVSAYPDQVDPSRVGILGWSYGGYLAALAVLQRPDVFSAAVAGAPVTEWRLYDTAYTERYLGDPRTDPAPYDHSSLLPLAANLERPLLLIHGLADDNVFAAHTLQMSSALTAAGRPHQVLPLSGVTHMTPQPEVAENLLLLQVDFFRRHLG
;
A
#
# COMPACT_ATOMS: atom_id res chain seq x y z
N ALA A 1 3.68 23.64 -7.32
CA ALA A 1 2.72 24.01 -6.28
C ALA A 1 1.32 23.96 -6.90
N ALA A 2 0.31 23.48 -6.18
CA ALA A 2 -1.05 23.41 -6.69
C ALA A 2 -1.62 24.83 -6.85
N ASP A 3 -2.06 25.19 -8.06
CA ASP A 3 -2.93 26.34 -8.28
C ASP A 3 -4.28 26.04 -7.59
N GLY A 4 -4.50 26.59 -6.40
CA GLY A 4 -5.72 26.38 -5.61
C GLY A 4 -5.48 26.24 -4.11
N ALA A 5 -6.57 26.10 -3.34
CA ALA A 5 -6.51 25.75 -1.93
C ALA A 5 -6.30 24.23 -1.78
N TYR A 6 -5.26 23.85 -1.03
CA TYR A 6 -4.87 22.48 -0.73
C TYR A 6 -5.09 22.20 0.76
N ASP A 7 -5.59 20.99 1.04
CA ASP A 7 -5.73 20.43 2.39
C ASP A 7 -6.48 21.31 3.42
N PRO A 8 -7.65 21.93 3.14
CA PRO A 8 -8.30 22.80 4.12
C PRO A 8 -8.70 22.08 5.41
N ARG A 9 -8.46 22.70 6.58
CA ARG A 9 -8.71 22.14 7.92
C ARG A 9 -9.36 23.13 8.88
N LEU A 10 -10.38 22.67 9.58
CA LEU A 10 -10.92 23.36 10.75
C LEU A 10 -9.98 23.16 11.96
N SER A 11 -9.85 24.19 12.78
CA SER A 11 -9.30 24.05 14.14
C SER A 11 -10.21 23.16 14.99
N PRO A 12 -9.69 22.52 16.06
CA PRO A 12 -10.48 21.67 16.94
C PRO A 12 -11.73 22.34 17.52
N ASP A 13 -11.68 23.64 17.80
CA ASP A 13 -12.82 24.44 18.29
C ASP A 13 -13.76 24.94 17.17
N GLY A 14 -13.41 24.70 15.89
CA GLY A 14 -14.16 25.11 14.72
C GLY A 14 -14.12 26.61 14.41
N GLN A 15 -13.30 27.41 15.12
CA GLN A 15 -13.25 28.86 14.94
C GLN A 15 -12.37 29.31 13.77
N TRP A 16 -11.39 28.51 13.38
CA TRP A 16 -10.42 28.83 12.34
C TRP A 16 -10.43 27.79 11.22
N ILE A 17 -10.12 28.26 10.01
CA ILE A 17 -9.86 27.43 8.84
C ILE A 17 -8.42 27.71 8.41
N SER A 18 -7.65 26.65 8.19
CA SER A 18 -6.31 26.70 7.58
C SER A 18 -6.30 26.00 6.24
N TRP A 19 -5.41 26.42 5.33
CA TRP A 19 -5.16 25.74 4.05
C TRP A 19 -3.80 26.14 3.50
N VAL A 20 -3.26 25.36 2.57
CA VAL A 20 -2.08 25.75 1.80
C VAL A 20 -2.52 26.27 0.44
N SER A 21 -1.89 27.35 -0.04
CA SER A 21 -2.01 27.75 -1.44
C SER A 21 -0.67 28.28 -1.93
N ASN A 22 -0.27 27.88 -3.14
CA ASN A 22 1.03 28.23 -3.72
C ASN A 22 2.23 27.91 -2.82
N GLY A 23 2.13 26.89 -1.96
CA GLY A 23 3.18 26.48 -1.02
C GLY A 23 3.26 27.31 0.26
N ALA A 24 2.37 28.29 0.45
CA ALA A 24 2.24 29.10 1.66
C ALA A 24 1.06 28.61 2.52
N LEU A 25 1.24 28.59 3.84
CA LEU A 25 0.19 28.20 4.80
C LEU A 25 -0.59 29.44 5.24
N GLN A 26 -1.91 29.33 5.21
CA GLN A 26 -2.82 30.44 5.47
C GLN A 26 -3.88 30.04 6.50
N VAL A 27 -4.44 31.04 7.20
CA VAL A 27 -5.59 30.87 8.08
C VAL A 27 -6.59 32.01 7.94
N CYS A 28 -7.84 31.75 8.26
CA CYS A 28 -8.89 32.74 8.49
C CYS A 28 -9.86 32.24 9.57
N SER A 29 -10.67 33.15 10.12
CA SER A 29 -11.82 32.79 10.93
C SER A 29 -12.84 32.00 10.10
N TRP A 30 -13.70 31.21 10.75
CA TRP A 30 -14.68 30.33 10.08
C TRP A 30 -15.64 31.07 9.13
N ASP A 31 -15.88 32.36 9.36
CA ASP A 31 -16.71 33.25 8.54
C ASP A 31 -15.94 33.92 7.38
N GLY A 32 -14.65 33.61 7.25
CA GLY A 32 -13.73 34.17 6.25
C GLY A 32 -13.07 35.49 6.66
N SER A 33 -13.36 36.03 7.85
CA SER A 33 -12.67 37.20 8.39
C SER A 33 -11.25 36.87 8.88
N ASP A 34 -10.47 37.90 9.24
CA ASP A 34 -9.14 37.76 9.83
C ASP A 34 -8.15 36.87 9.05
N HIS A 35 -8.31 36.85 7.71
CA HIS A 35 -7.42 36.14 6.80
C HIS A 35 -5.99 36.64 6.91
N ARG A 36 -5.05 35.70 7.00
CA ARG A 36 -3.61 35.94 7.08
C ARG A 36 -2.84 34.78 6.47
N ILE A 37 -1.66 35.10 5.95
CA ILE A 37 -0.64 34.10 5.56
C ILE A 37 0.24 33.90 6.79
N LEU A 38 0.24 32.69 7.36
CA LEU A 38 1.05 32.36 8.54
C LEU A 38 2.53 32.23 8.15
N VAL A 39 2.80 31.60 7.00
CA VAL A 39 4.16 31.47 6.47
C VAL A 39 4.12 31.39 4.95
N GLU A 40 4.94 32.23 4.32
CA GLU A 40 5.09 32.33 2.87
C GLU A 40 5.95 31.18 2.31
N SER A 41 5.69 30.78 1.07
CA SER A 41 6.58 29.88 0.33
C SER A 41 7.87 30.59 -0.09
N GLU A 42 8.95 29.84 -0.23
CA GLU A 42 10.21 30.32 -0.82
C GLU A 42 10.59 29.39 -1.97
N ALA A 43 10.93 29.87 -3.17
CA ALA A 43 11.48 29.08 -4.29
C ALA A 43 11.07 27.56 -4.34
N ASP A 44 11.99 26.65 -4.00
CA ASP A 44 11.81 25.18 -3.97
C ASP A 44 11.44 24.65 -2.56
N ILE A 45 11.02 25.54 -1.65
CA ILE A 45 10.64 25.27 -0.26
C ILE A 45 9.14 25.53 -0.08
N THR A 46 8.46 24.54 0.46
CA THR A 46 7.02 24.63 0.74
C THR A 46 6.72 24.41 2.21
N TRP A 47 5.65 25.03 2.69
CA TRP A 47 5.15 24.90 4.05
C TRP A 47 3.77 24.23 4.06
N GLY A 48 3.58 23.28 4.96
CA GLY A 48 2.32 22.56 5.11
C GLY A 48 2.03 21.54 4.00
N VAL A 49 2.96 21.34 3.05
CA VAL A 49 2.85 20.35 1.97
C VAL A 49 3.67 19.12 2.35
N CYS A 50 3.09 17.94 2.15
CA CYS A 50 3.81 16.69 2.34
C CYS A 50 4.79 16.45 1.19
N ASP A 51 5.96 15.89 1.49
CA ASP A 51 6.92 15.41 0.49
C ASP A 51 6.42 14.14 -0.22
N PHE A 52 6.99 13.85 -1.41
CA PHE A 52 6.60 12.71 -2.24
C PHE A 52 6.67 11.37 -1.49
N ILE A 53 7.78 11.13 -0.78
CA ILE A 53 8.02 9.87 -0.07
C ILE A 53 6.96 9.65 1.00
N ALA A 54 6.67 10.65 1.81
CA ALA A 54 5.68 10.46 2.86
C ALA A 54 4.25 10.29 2.33
N ALA A 55 3.91 10.94 1.22
CA ALA A 55 2.64 10.75 0.54
C ALA A 55 2.49 9.33 -0.03
N GLU A 56 3.53 8.83 -0.71
CA GLU A 56 3.51 7.55 -1.41
C GLU A 56 3.73 6.36 -0.45
N GLU A 57 4.74 6.44 0.44
CA GLU A 57 5.28 5.29 1.17
C GLU A 57 4.94 5.21 2.66
N PHE A 58 4.42 6.30 3.24
CA PHE A 58 4.00 6.36 4.66
C PHE A 58 2.50 6.61 4.83
N ASN A 59 1.73 6.66 3.74
CA ASN A 59 0.30 6.98 3.76
C ASN A 59 0.01 8.29 4.53
N ARG A 60 0.91 9.27 4.39
CA ARG A 60 0.80 10.58 5.01
C ARG A 60 0.68 11.64 3.93
N SER A 61 -0.53 12.09 3.66
CA SER A 61 -0.79 13.16 2.66
C SER A 61 -0.77 14.57 3.25
N ARG A 62 -0.68 14.70 4.57
CA ARG A 62 -0.74 16.00 5.27
C ARG A 62 0.64 16.49 5.65
N GLY A 63 0.84 17.81 5.56
CA GLY A 63 2.04 18.51 6.01
C GLY A 63 1.81 19.47 7.18
N TYR A 64 0.61 19.58 7.75
CA TYR A 64 0.38 20.41 8.93
C TYR A 64 -0.80 19.91 9.79
N TRP A 65 -0.80 20.29 11.07
CA TRP A 65 -1.75 19.83 12.08
C TRP A 65 -2.03 20.93 13.09
N TRP A 66 -3.31 21.16 13.40
CA TRP A 66 -3.71 22.07 14.48
C TRP A 66 -3.26 21.54 15.85
N LEU A 67 -2.85 22.45 16.73
CA LEU A 67 -2.66 22.15 18.15
C LEU A 67 -4.02 21.83 18.80
N PRO A 68 -4.09 20.93 19.81
CA PRO A 68 -5.35 20.52 20.43
C PRO A 68 -6.16 21.68 21.02
N ASP A 69 -5.49 22.75 21.47
CA ASP A 69 -6.09 23.94 22.06
C ASP A 69 -6.44 25.03 21.02
N SER A 70 -6.29 24.74 19.72
CA SER A 70 -6.53 25.68 18.61
C SER A 70 -5.65 26.94 18.62
N SER A 71 -4.59 26.98 19.43
CA SER A 71 -3.72 28.17 19.56
C SER A 71 -2.74 28.38 18.42
N GLY A 72 -2.58 27.38 17.54
CA GLY A 72 -1.58 27.39 16.48
C GLY A 72 -1.48 26.05 15.76
N LEU A 73 -0.42 25.87 14.98
CA LEU A 73 -0.21 24.69 14.15
C LEU A 73 1.22 24.14 14.26
N VAL A 74 1.34 22.82 14.14
CA VAL A 74 2.57 22.12 13.80
C VAL A 74 2.63 21.99 12.29
N VAL A 75 3.73 22.42 11.67
CA VAL A 75 3.86 22.62 10.22
C VAL A 75 5.16 22.00 9.73
N GLN A 76 5.07 21.17 8.69
CA GLN A 76 6.20 20.67 7.93
C GLN A 76 6.75 21.76 7.03
N ARG A 77 8.07 21.95 7.06
CA ARG A 77 8.86 22.63 6.04
C ARG A 77 9.53 21.58 5.17
N THR A 78 9.31 21.63 3.86
CA THR A 78 9.95 20.74 2.88
C THR A 78 10.89 21.54 2.00
N ASP A 79 12.14 21.12 1.90
CA ASP A 79 13.14 21.62 0.94
C ASP A 79 13.50 20.49 -0.04
N ASP A 80 12.99 20.59 -1.27
CA ASP A 80 13.18 19.60 -2.34
C ASP A 80 14.42 19.89 -3.20
N THR A 81 15.21 20.93 -2.90
CA THR A 81 16.40 21.28 -3.68
C THR A 81 17.38 20.11 -3.87
N PRO A 82 17.61 19.20 -2.88
CA PRO A 82 18.54 18.09 -3.04
C PRO A 82 18.00 16.96 -3.91
N VAL A 83 16.67 16.86 -4.09
CA VAL A 83 16.02 15.74 -4.77
C VAL A 83 16.28 15.84 -6.27
N PRO A 84 16.75 14.77 -6.94
CA PRO A 84 17.04 14.81 -8.37
C PRO A 84 15.76 15.03 -9.18
N ILE A 85 15.92 15.67 -10.35
CA ILE A 85 14.82 15.92 -11.28
C ILE A 85 14.83 14.87 -12.37
N TRP A 86 13.71 14.16 -12.49
CA TRP A 86 13.40 13.32 -13.63
C TRP A 86 12.41 14.03 -14.56
N HIS A 87 12.36 13.56 -15.81
CA HIS A 87 11.52 14.15 -16.84
C HIS A 87 10.55 13.11 -17.36
N ARG A 88 9.25 13.39 -17.22
CA ARG A 88 8.19 12.61 -17.86
C ARG A 88 7.83 13.30 -19.16
N SER A 89 8.11 12.62 -20.28
CA SER A 89 7.76 13.12 -21.60
C SER A 89 6.45 12.50 -22.07
N ASP A 90 5.75 13.18 -22.98
CA ASP A 90 4.57 12.64 -23.68
C ASP A 90 4.94 12.39 -25.15
N PRO A 91 5.43 11.19 -25.52
CA PRO A 91 5.85 10.91 -26.89
C PRO A 91 4.71 11.01 -27.92
N ALA A 92 3.45 10.93 -27.49
CA ALA A 92 2.30 11.15 -28.37
C ALA A 92 2.10 12.64 -28.72
N ASN A 93 2.71 13.55 -27.96
CA ASN A 93 2.66 15.00 -28.15
C ASN A 93 4.08 15.60 -28.03
N PRO A 94 5.01 15.30 -28.96
CA PRO A 94 6.43 15.64 -28.83
C PRO A 94 6.73 17.15 -28.79
N GLN A 95 5.76 17.99 -29.16
CA GLN A 95 5.82 19.45 -29.03
C GLN A 95 5.62 19.97 -27.60
N ARG A 96 5.10 19.14 -26.68
CA ARG A 96 4.89 19.51 -25.28
C ARG A 96 6.22 19.42 -24.53
N GLU A 97 6.51 20.42 -23.70
CA GLU A 97 7.66 20.35 -22.81
C GLU A 97 7.51 19.18 -21.82
N PRO A 98 8.58 18.40 -21.55
CA PRO A 98 8.53 17.34 -20.56
C PRO A 98 8.21 17.88 -19.16
N THR A 99 7.37 17.15 -18.43
CA THR A 99 7.06 17.46 -17.03
C THR A 99 8.27 17.14 -16.16
N ARG A 100 8.76 18.14 -15.42
CA ARG A 100 9.82 17.99 -14.42
C ARG A 100 9.22 17.43 -13.13
N GLN A 101 9.79 16.37 -12.57
CA GLN A 101 9.39 15.78 -11.28
C GLN A 101 10.63 15.62 -10.39
N ARG A 102 10.53 16.06 -9.14
CA ARG A 102 11.49 15.70 -8.09
C ARG A 102 11.21 14.25 -7.69
N TYR A 103 12.16 13.35 -7.91
CA TYR A 103 11.96 11.92 -7.67
C TYR A 103 13.17 11.30 -6.96
N PRO A 104 13.07 11.00 -5.65
CA PRO A 104 14.17 10.42 -4.88
C PRO A 104 14.22 8.91 -5.14
N HIS A 105 14.89 8.48 -6.20
CA HIS A 105 15.16 7.06 -6.47
C HIS A 105 16.15 6.47 -5.46
N ALA A 106 16.17 5.14 -5.30
CA ALA A 106 17.04 4.44 -4.36
C ALA A 106 18.51 4.90 -4.42
N GLY A 107 19.08 5.24 -3.27
CA GLY A 107 20.42 5.81 -3.12
C GLY A 107 20.51 7.32 -3.34
N ALA A 108 19.48 7.98 -3.88
CA ALA A 108 19.46 9.43 -4.07
C ALA A 108 19.26 10.20 -2.74
N ALA A 109 19.36 11.52 -2.82
CA ALA A 109 19.00 12.40 -1.72
C ALA A 109 17.47 12.54 -1.62
N ASN A 110 16.96 12.46 -0.40
CA ASN A 110 15.58 12.80 -0.05
C ASN A 110 15.40 14.30 0.14
N ALA A 111 14.14 14.72 0.24
CA ALA A 111 13.79 16.07 0.66
C ALA A 111 14.29 16.33 2.09
N ARG A 112 14.72 17.57 2.38
CA ARG A 112 15.04 17.97 3.75
C ARG A 112 13.78 18.42 4.43
N VAL A 113 13.37 17.67 5.45
CA VAL A 113 12.13 17.91 6.19
C VAL A 113 12.45 18.46 7.58
N GLU A 114 11.78 19.55 7.95
CA GLU A 114 11.80 20.09 9.30
C GLU A 114 10.37 20.27 9.82
N VAL A 115 10.21 20.29 11.14
CA VAL A 115 8.93 20.58 11.79
C VAL A 115 9.04 21.88 12.56
N TRP A 116 8.03 22.72 12.42
CA TRP A 116 7.91 24.02 13.05
C TRP A 116 6.57 24.13 13.78
N ARG A 117 6.53 24.95 14.82
CA ARG A 117 5.30 25.32 15.51
C ARG A 117 5.06 26.81 15.29
N PHE A 118 3.89 27.15 14.79
CA PHE A 118 3.44 28.53 14.59
C PHE A 118 2.27 28.82 15.51
N ASP A 119 2.24 30.01 16.09
CA ASP A 119 1.00 30.59 16.63
C ASP A 119 0.14 31.19 15.51
N LEU A 120 -1.03 31.73 15.88
CA LEU A 120 -1.94 32.37 14.93
C LEU A 120 -1.49 33.76 14.47
N ASP A 121 -0.49 34.37 15.10
CA ASP A 121 0.07 35.66 14.69
C ASP A 121 1.24 35.51 13.70
N GLY A 122 1.63 34.26 13.42
CA GLY A 122 2.68 33.90 12.47
C GLY A 122 4.07 33.79 13.10
N GLU A 123 4.18 33.83 14.43
CA GLU A 123 5.44 33.59 15.11
C GLU A 123 5.75 32.09 15.11
N GLY A 124 6.79 31.71 14.37
CA GLY A 124 7.21 30.32 14.19
C GLY A 124 8.50 29.98 14.91
N ALA A 125 8.55 28.81 15.55
CA ALA A 125 9.78 28.22 16.10
C ALA A 125 9.98 26.79 15.61
N ARG A 126 11.23 26.44 15.27
CA ARG A 126 11.58 25.06 14.89
C ARG A 126 11.43 24.12 16.08
N VAL A 127 10.77 22.99 15.86
CA VAL A 127 10.68 21.89 16.83
C VAL A 127 12.01 21.11 16.81
N PRO A 128 12.71 20.98 17.96
CA PRO A 128 14.03 20.35 18.01
C PRO A 128 13.93 18.81 17.97
N LEU A 129 13.57 18.26 16.81
CA LEU A 129 13.51 16.82 16.59
C LEU A 129 14.91 16.18 16.48
N PRO A 130 15.05 14.90 16.85
CA PRO A 130 16.30 14.17 16.64
C PRO A 130 16.64 14.05 15.15
N GLU A 131 17.91 13.75 14.86
CA GLU A 131 18.36 13.49 13.49
C GLU A 131 17.62 12.27 12.91
N ALA A 132 17.03 12.45 11.73
CA ALA A 132 16.19 11.48 11.06
C ALA A 132 16.16 11.77 9.55
N GLU A 133 15.86 10.75 8.76
CA GLU A 133 15.71 10.89 7.30
C GLU A 133 14.27 11.28 6.92
N TYR A 134 13.28 10.74 7.64
CA TYR A 134 11.87 10.90 7.28
C TYR A 134 11.02 11.40 8.44
N LEU A 135 10.11 12.33 8.14
CA LEU A 135 8.93 12.56 8.96
C LEU A 135 7.86 11.53 8.58
N ALA A 136 7.77 10.46 9.37
CA ALA A 136 6.96 9.30 9.04
C ALA A 136 5.47 9.54 9.33
N THR A 137 5.16 10.08 10.52
CA THR A 137 3.78 10.21 11.00
C THR A 137 3.65 11.37 11.97
N VAL A 138 2.52 12.05 11.94
CA VAL A 138 2.13 13.03 12.96
C VAL A 138 0.67 12.78 13.29
N ARG A 139 0.42 12.28 14.50
CA ARG A 139 -0.91 11.81 14.91
C ARG A 139 -1.04 11.80 16.43
N GLY A 140 -2.23 12.16 16.91
CA GLY A 140 -2.60 12.02 18.33
C GLY A 140 -1.57 12.62 19.29
N GLY A 141 -1.11 13.84 18.99
CA GLY A 141 -0.14 14.58 19.81
C GLY A 141 1.30 14.07 19.75
N ALA A 142 1.63 13.20 18.78
CA ALA A 142 2.96 12.64 18.61
C ALA A 142 3.49 12.87 17.19
N ILE A 143 4.81 13.02 17.09
CA ILE A 143 5.61 13.12 15.87
C ILE A 143 6.51 11.89 15.82
N GLY A 144 6.37 11.07 14.78
CA GLY A 144 7.23 9.92 14.53
C GLY A 144 8.21 10.21 13.40
N VAL A 145 9.50 10.05 13.66
CA VAL A 145 10.58 10.22 12.67
C VAL A 145 11.39 8.94 12.50
N PHE A 146 11.68 8.57 11.25
CA PHE A 146 12.43 7.36 10.90
C PHE A 146 13.88 7.67 10.57
N ASP A 147 14.76 6.72 10.91
CA ASP A 147 16.06 6.59 10.26
C ASP A 147 15.90 6.18 8.78
N ARG A 148 16.95 6.35 7.97
CA ARG A 148 16.90 6.06 6.53
C ARG A 148 16.58 4.60 6.22
N ALA A 149 17.12 3.68 7.03
CA ALA A 149 16.87 2.24 6.89
C ALA A 149 15.46 1.83 7.36
N GLN A 150 14.72 2.73 8.02
CA GLN A 150 13.38 2.51 8.55
C GLN A 150 13.36 1.32 9.53
N THR A 151 14.38 1.25 10.38
CA THR A 151 14.51 0.23 11.43
C THR A 151 14.20 0.78 12.80
N ALA A 152 14.11 2.11 12.94
CA ALA A 152 13.81 2.76 14.19
C ALA A 152 12.95 4.01 14.00
N LEU A 153 11.77 3.98 14.62
CA LEU A 153 10.89 5.13 14.74
C LEU A 153 11.13 5.80 16.10
N THR A 154 11.61 7.04 16.10
CA THR A 154 11.66 7.86 17.31
C THR A 154 10.38 8.68 17.41
N VAL A 155 9.73 8.63 18.57
CA VAL A 155 8.46 9.31 18.82
C VAL A 155 8.70 10.48 19.76
N CYS A 156 8.35 11.68 19.32
CA CYS A 156 8.44 12.92 20.05
C CYS A 156 7.06 13.53 20.28
N ASP A 157 6.91 14.40 21.27
CA ASP A 157 5.77 15.31 21.36
C ASP A 157 5.94 16.54 20.45
N PHE A 158 4.98 17.46 20.49
CA PHE A 158 4.99 18.68 19.67
C PHE A 158 6.01 19.75 20.10
N ASP A 159 6.63 19.58 21.28
CA ASP A 159 7.73 20.42 21.73
C ASP A 159 9.10 19.79 21.41
N GLY A 160 9.11 18.60 20.80
CA GLY A 160 10.30 17.88 20.34
C GLY A 160 10.92 16.98 21.41
N GLN A 161 10.29 16.82 22.56
CA GLN A 161 10.77 15.89 23.57
C GLN A 161 10.49 14.45 23.13
N THR A 162 11.53 13.61 23.12
CA THR A 162 11.36 12.17 22.88
C THR A 162 10.54 11.53 23.98
N ILE A 163 9.42 10.91 23.61
CA ILE A 163 8.49 10.20 24.49
C ILE A 163 8.53 8.69 24.30
N GLY A 164 9.16 8.20 23.22
CA GLY A 164 9.38 6.78 23.03
C GLY A 164 10.14 6.44 21.75
N ARG A 165 10.40 5.16 21.56
CA ARG A 165 11.11 4.64 20.40
C ARG A 165 10.64 3.21 20.12
N VAL A 166 10.40 2.90 18.85
CA VAL A 166 10.07 1.56 18.37
C VAL A 166 11.17 1.14 17.42
N GLU A 167 11.72 -0.06 17.60
CA GLU A 167 12.80 -0.59 16.77
C GLU A 167 12.44 -1.99 16.29
N GLN A 168 12.76 -2.27 15.03
CA GLN A 168 12.59 -3.59 14.43
C GLN A 168 13.59 -3.78 13.29
N GLN A 169 14.05 -5.01 13.15
CA GLN A 169 14.88 -5.45 12.02
C GLN A 169 14.15 -6.57 11.26
N PRO A 170 14.33 -6.69 9.94
CA PRO A 170 15.18 -5.86 9.07
C PRO A 170 14.57 -4.50 8.69
N TRP A 171 13.28 -4.29 8.94
CA TRP A 171 12.62 -2.97 8.88
C TRP A 171 11.47 -2.90 9.89
N LEU A 172 10.86 -1.72 10.03
CA LEU A 172 9.70 -1.44 10.87
C LEU A 172 8.54 -0.93 10.02
N ASP A 173 7.42 -1.66 10.00
CA ASP A 173 6.19 -1.21 9.36
C ASP A 173 5.38 -0.26 10.25
N LEU A 174 4.83 0.80 9.65
CA LEU A 174 3.88 1.68 10.35
C LEU A 174 2.53 1.00 10.51
N VAL A 175 2.06 0.90 11.74
CA VAL A 175 0.72 0.37 12.03
C VAL A 175 -0.33 1.48 11.93
N PRO A 176 -1.39 1.31 11.13
CA PRO A 176 -2.45 2.31 11.01
C PRO A 176 -3.01 2.74 12.38
N GLY A 177 -3.02 4.05 12.62
CA GLY A 177 -3.48 4.65 13.87
C GLY A 177 -2.42 4.81 14.96
N LEU A 178 -1.21 4.28 14.75
CA LEU A 178 -0.08 4.35 15.68
C LEU A 178 1.13 5.08 15.08
N PRO A 179 2.08 5.52 15.91
CA PRO A 179 1.98 5.69 17.35
C PRO A 179 1.10 6.90 17.71
N ARG A 180 0.65 6.99 18.96
CA ARG A 180 -0.05 8.18 19.48
C ARG A 180 -0.07 8.20 21.00
N ARG A 181 -0.42 9.35 21.58
CA ARG A 181 -0.71 9.47 23.01
C ARG A 181 -2.19 9.18 23.33
N SER A 182 -2.42 8.54 24.46
CA SER A 182 -3.69 8.52 25.21
C SER A 182 -3.39 9.06 26.61
N GLY A 183 -3.70 10.33 26.85
CA GLY A 183 -3.20 11.04 28.03
C GLY A 183 -1.66 11.01 28.10
N ASP A 184 -1.13 10.42 29.16
CA ASP A 184 0.31 10.26 29.39
C ASP A 184 0.89 8.94 28.87
N VAL A 185 0.04 8.03 28.39
CA VAL A 185 0.46 6.72 27.87
C VAL A 185 0.82 6.85 26.40
N LEU A 186 1.99 6.33 26.02
CA LEU A 186 2.35 6.11 24.63
C LEU A 186 1.76 4.77 24.16
N VAL A 187 0.82 4.85 23.22
CA VAL A 187 0.28 3.68 22.53
C VAL A 187 1.09 3.45 21.25
N ALA A 188 1.67 2.27 21.13
CA ALA A 188 2.53 1.86 20.02
C ALA A 188 2.34 0.37 19.73
N TRP A 189 3.32 -0.27 19.08
CA TRP A 189 3.30 -1.69 18.79
C TRP A 189 4.68 -2.30 18.99
N THR A 190 4.71 -3.63 18.99
CA THR A 190 5.93 -4.44 18.92
C THR A 190 5.69 -5.61 17.97
N ASP A 191 6.72 -6.01 17.24
CA ASP A 191 6.69 -7.16 16.35
C ASP A 191 7.38 -8.35 17.03
N GLU A 192 6.58 -9.33 17.47
CA GLU A 192 7.05 -10.61 18.01
C GLU A 192 6.67 -11.73 17.01
N ALA A 193 6.20 -12.89 17.49
CA ALA A 193 5.56 -13.90 16.64
C ALA A 193 4.34 -13.33 15.90
N ARG A 194 3.65 -12.36 16.53
CA ARG A 194 2.61 -11.52 15.93
C ARG A 194 2.91 -10.07 16.25
N ARG A 195 2.33 -9.17 15.46
CA ARG A 195 2.31 -7.74 15.73
C ARG A 195 1.33 -7.45 16.87
N ARG A 196 1.79 -6.84 17.97
CA ARG A 196 1.01 -6.65 19.20
C ARG A 196 0.95 -5.19 19.60
N LEU A 197 -0.19 -4.75 20.14
CA LEU A 197 -0.34 -3.41 20.69
C LEU A 197 0.49 -3.28 21.97
N THR A 198 1.17 -2.15 22.15
CA THR A 198 1.88 -1.82 23.39
C THR A 198 1.35 -0.54 24.02
N MET A 199 1.35 -0.50 25.35
CA MET A 199 1.11 0.70 26.16
C MET A 199 2.34 0.91 27.04
N ASP A 200 3.04 2.02 26.86
CA ASP A 200 4.34 2.31 27.49
C ASP A 200 5.32 1.14 27.37
N GLY A 201 5.40 0.57 26.16
CA GLY A 201 6.29 -0.55 25.82
C GLY A 201 5.82 -1.93 26.29
N HIS A 202 4.71 -2.05 27.04
CA HIS A 202 4.19 -3.33 27.51
C HIS A 202 3.12 -3.86 26.56
N ALA A 203 3.26 -5.09 26.07
CA ALA A 203 2.29 -5.68 25.15
C ALA A 203 0.96 -6.01 25.84
N VAL A 204 -0.16 -5.53 25.27
CA VAL A 204 -1.50 -5.63 25.87
C VAL A 204 -2.51 -6.45 25.06
N THR A 205 -2.19 -6.82 23.81
CA THR A 205 -2.98 -7.81 23.04
C THR A 205 -2.42 -9.22 23.25
N PRO A 206 -3.22 -10.30 23.16
CA PRO A 206 -2.73 -11.68 23.29
C PRO A 206 -1.69 -12.05 22.22
N ALA A 207 -0.89 -13.09 22.47
CA ALA A 207 0.24 -13.47 21.59
C ALA A 207 -0.23 -14.09 20.25
N GLU A 208 -1.41 -14.69 20.24
CA GLU A 208 -2.04 -15.29 19.05
C GLU A 208 -2.75 -14.26 18.15
N VAL A 209 -2.93 -13.03 18.64
CA VAL A 209 -3.63 -11.94 17.95
C VAL A 209 -2.63 -11.11 17.16
N HIS A 210 -2.88 -10.94 15.86
CA HIS A 210 -2.14 -10.04 14.99
C HIS A 210 -2.89 -8.71 14.88
N LEU A 211 -2.30 -7.63 15.39
CA LEU A 211 -2.84 -6.27 15.31
C LEU A 211 -2.84 -5.78 13.86
N ARG A 212 -3.96 -5.19 13.43
CA ARG A 212 -4.14 -4.58 12.10
C ARG A 212 -4.16 -3.06 12.15
N SER A 213 -4.88 -2.51 13.12
CA SER A 213 -4.91 -1.07 13.34
C SER A 213 -5.30 -0.72 14.77
N TYR A 214 -4.88 0.46 15.22
CA TYR A 214 -5.43 1.11 16.39
C TYR A 214 -6.52 2.09 15.97
N LEU A 215 -7.70 1.98 16.60
CA LEU A 215 -8.88 2.75 16.20
C LEU A 215 -9.04 4.03 17.02
N GLY A 216 -8.84 3.94 18.33
CA GLY A 216 -9.10 5.04 19.26
C GLY A 216 -9.33 4.56 20.67
N GLU A 217 -9.66 5.49 21.55
CA GLU A 217 -9.97 5.25 22.96
C GLU A 217 -11.27 5.98 23.32
N ILE A 218 -12.12 5.33 24.11
CA ILE A 218 -13.32 5.91 24.71
C ILE A 218 -13.31 5.55 26.20
N ASP A 219 -13.24 6.55 27.07
CA ASP A 219 -13.29 6.41 28.53
C ASP A 219 -12.36 5.30 29.10
N GLY A 220 -11.12 5.26 28.63
CA GLY A 220 -10.09 4.29 29.04
C GLY A 220 -10.19 2.92 28.36
N THR A 221 -11.16 2.73 27.46
CA THR A 221 -11.26 1.51 26.63
C THR A 221 -10.63 1.78 25.27
N HIS A 222 -9.61 1.01 24.93
CA HIS A 222 -8.88 1.11 23.67
C HIS A 222 -9.45 0.14 22.65
N TYR A 223 -9.68 0.59 21.42
CA TYR A 223 -10.26 -0.22 20.34
C TYR A 223 -9.25 -0.45 19.24
N VAL A 224 -9.25 -1.67 18.69
CA VAL A 224 -8.34 -2.10 17.64
C VAL A 224 -9.07 -2.91 16.58
N THR A 225 -8.54 -2.94 15.36
CA THR A 225 -8.77 -4.08 14.48
C THR A 225 -7.60 -5.05 14.60
N ALA A 226 -7.91 -6.34 14.61
CA ALA A 226 -6.94 -7.41 14.71
C ALA A 226 -7.48 -8.71 14.10
N CYS A 227 -6.64 -9.71 13.93
CA CYS A 227 -7.03 -11.01 13.39
C CYS A 227 -6.30 -12.18 14.04
N THR A 228 -6.88 -13.38 13.92
CA THR A 228 -6.21 -14.65 14.25
C THR A 228 -5.81 -15.42 12.99
N THR A 229 -6.61 -15.26 11.92
CA THR A 229 -6.37 -15.81 10.58
C THR A 229 -6.11 -14.66 9.59
N PRO A 230 -5.24 -14.82 8.59
CA PRO A 230 -4.85 -13.72 7.71
C PRO A 230 -6.00 -13.12 6.90
N ALA A 231 -7.00 -13.92 6.50
CA ALA A 231 -8.09 -13.42 5.67
C ALA A 231 -9.13 -12.58 6.41
N GLU A 232 -9.05 -12.50 7.74
CA GLU A 232 -10.02 -11.79 8.57
C GLU A 232 -9.46 -10.50 9.15
N SER A 233 -10.37 -9.62 9.54
CA SER A 233 -10.09 -8.46 10.41
C SER A 233 -11.31 -8.21 11.28
N ARG A 234 -11.10 -8.11 12.58
CA ARG A 234 -12.15 -8.07 13.61
C ARG A 234 -11.89 -6.93 14.56
N VAL A 235 -12.95 -6.32 15.07
CA VAL A 235 -12.87 -5.36 16.17
C VAL A 235 -12.70 -6.09 17.50
N GLY A 236 -11.71 -5.66 18.27
CA GLY A 236 -11.52 -6.00 19.68
C GLY A 236 -11.26 -4.74 20.50
N CYS A 237 -11.26 -4.89 21.82
CA CYS A 237 -10.89 -3.80 22.71
C CYS A 237 -10.02 -4.28 23.88
N ILE A 238 -9.39 -3.31 24.55
CA ILE A 238 -8.53 -3.47 25.70
C ILE A 238 -9.00 -2.48 26.77
N ASP A 239 -9.36 -3.00 27.94
CA ASP A 239 -9.72 -2.21 29.12
C ASP A 239 -9.04 -2.81 30.38
N SER A 240 -9.44 -2.38 31.58
CA SER A 240 -8.89 -2.91 32.84
C SER A 240 -9.03 -4.42 33.04
N GLY A 241 -9.96 -5.07 32.33
CA GLY A 241 -10.16 -6.52 32.31
C GLY A 241 -9.31 -7.25 31.26
N GLY A 242 -8.53 -6.52 30.45
CA GLY A 242 -7.70 -7.07 29.38
C GLY A 242 -8.38 -7.05 28.00
N PHE A 243 -7.82 -7.83 27.08
CA PHE A 243 -8.32 -7.89 25.70
C PHE A 243 -9.57 -8.76 25.57
N ARG A 244 -10.54 -8.31 24.76
CA ARG A 244 -11.71 -9.10 24.33
C ARG A 244 -12.14 -8.77 22.91
N TRP A 245 -12.64 -9.78 22.20
CA TRP A 245 -13.26 -9.57 20.89
C TRP A 245 -14.65 -8.94 21.03
N LEU A 246 -14.95 -7.98 20.15
CA LEU A 246 -16.25 -7.33 20.05
C LEU A 246 -17.07 -7.84 18.85
N SER A 247 -16.38 -8.27 17.80
CA SER A 247 -16.99 -8.76 16.57
C SER A 247 -16.73 -10.25 16.34
N GLU A 248 -17.69 -10.88 15.68
CA GLU A 248 -17.63 -12.28 15.28
C GLU A 248 -16.55 -12.56 14.22
N PRO A 249 -16.01 -13.78 14.15
CA PRO A 249 -15.10 -14.20 13.09
C PRO A 249 -15.80 -14.33 11.72
N GLY A 250 -15.01 -14.60 10.67
CA GLY A 250 -15.51 -14.84 9.31
C GLY A 250 -15.73 -13.58 8.46
N LYS A 251 -15.23 -12.42 8.91
CA LYS A 251 -15.43 -11.13 8.24
C LYS A 251 -14.11 -10.39 8.09
N TYR A 252 -14.07 -9.47 7.12
CA TYR A 252 -13.02 -8.45 7.04
C TYR A 252 -13.62 -7.09 7.42
N THR A 253 -13.20 -6.59 8.58
CA THR A 253 -13.69 -5.36 9.19
C THR A 253 -12.63 -4.27 9.15
N THR A 254 -13.03 -3.10 8.67
CA THR A 254 -12.34 -1.85 8.97
C THR A 254 -13.21 -1.02 9.89
N ALA A 255 -12.61 -0.14 10.69
CA ALA A 255 -13.36 0.69 11.61
C ALA A 255 -12.66 2.02 11.87
N THR A 256 -13.39 2.94 12.46
CA THR A 256 -12.84 4.17 13.06
C THR A 256 -13.58 4.46 14.36
N VAL A 257 -12.88 5.09 15.30
CA VAL A 257 -13.43 5.53 16.58
C VAL A 257 -13.21 7.02 16.71
N GLU A 258 -14.29 7.75 16.95
CA GLU A 258 -14.29 9.20 17.13
C GLU A 258 -15.32 9.56 18.20
N SER A 259 -14.93 10.36 19.19
CA SER A 259 -15.78 10.68 20.34
C SER A 259 -16.30 9.42 21.05
N ASP A 260 -17.62 9.21 21.09
CA ASP A 260 -18.29 8.05 21.71
C ASP A 260 -18.82 7.04 20.68
N LEU A 261 -18.46 7.21 19.40
CA LEU A 261 -18.95 6.41 18.29
C LEU A 261 -17.87 5.52 17.69
N ILE A 262 -18.30 4.33 17.31
CA ILE A 262 -17.52 3.35 16.57
C ILE A 262 -18.23 3.12 15.25
N ILE A 263 -17.56 3.41 14.12
CA ILE A 263 -18.11 3.15 12.80
C ILE A 263 -17.38 1.95 12.24
N THR A 264 -18.12 0.87 11.96
CA THR A 264 -17.55 -0.35 11.35
C THR A 264 -18.01 -0.48 9.91
N SER A 265 -17.10 -0.94 9.05
CA SER A 265 -17.37 -1.31 7.66
C SER A 265 -16.96 -2.77 7.48
N GLU A 266 -17.95 -3.65 7.33
CA GLU A 266 -17.80 -5.11 7.39
C GLU A 266 -18.09 -5.74 6.02
N THR A 267 -17.14 -6.54 5.53
CA THR A 267 -17.29 -7.36 4.32
C THR A 267 -17.21 -8.85 4.66
N THR A 268 -17.77 -9.69 3.80
CA THR A 268 -17.82 -11.15 3.95
C THR A 268 -17.52 -11.85 2.64
N TRP A 269 -17.31 -13.18 2.67
CA TRP A 269 -17.10 -14.02 1.49
C TRP A 269 -18.34 -14.14 0.59
N ASP A 270 -19.53 -14.06 1.17
CA ASP A 270 -20.80 -14.41 0.55
C ASP A 270 -21.65 -13.20 0.12
N ARG A 271 -21.26 -11.97 0.50
CA ARG A 271 -22.02 -10.76 0.21
C ARG A 271 -21.19 -9.69 -0.50
N TYR A 272 -21.74 -9.12 -1.57
CA TYR A 272 -21.19 -7.93 -2.20
C TYR A 272 -21.42 -6.67 -1.37
N GLY A 273 -20.41 -5.79 -1.37
CA GLY A 273 -20.45 -4.53 -0.66
C GLY A 273 -20.17 -4.66 0.84
N ALA A 274 -19.84 -3.53 1.45
CA ALA A 274 -19.65 -3.42 2.88
C ALA A 274 -20.96 -3.09 3.59
N GLN A 275 -21.16 -3.67 4.77
CA GLN A 275 -22.19 -3.23 5.70
C GLN A 275 -21.56 -2.22 6.65
N VAL A 276 -22.05 -0.98 6.60
CA VAL A 276 -21.57 0.10 7.46
C VAL A 276 -22.52 0.29 8.64
N THR A 277 -21.99 0.22 9.86
CA THR A 277 -22.79 0.32 11.10
C THR A 277 -22.17 1.37 12.01
N VAL A 278 -23.01 2.28 12.52
CA VAL A 278 -22.67 3.19 13.61
C VAL A 278 -23.02 2.49 14.92
N ARG A 279 -22.07 2.46 15.85
CA ARG A 279 -22.16 1.75 17.11
C ARG A 279 -21.76 2.67 18.27
N ASP A 280 -22.27 2.37 19.46
CA ASP A 280 -21.81 3.02 20.69
C ASP A 280 -20.54 2.35 21.25
N ARG A 281 -20.07 2.88 22.38
CA ARG A 281 -18.93 2.36 23.17
C ARG A 281 -19.07 0.90 23.61
N ASP A 282 -20.30 0.45 23.86
CA ASP A 282 -20.59 -0.93 24.25
C ASP A 282 -20.71 -1.85 23.02
N TYR A 283 -20.40 -1.29 21.84
CA TYR A 283 -20.44 -1.93 20.53
C TYR A 283 -21.86 -2.29 20.06
N ALA A 284 -22.90 -1.74 20.72
CA ALA A 284 -24.28 -1.91 20.30
C ALA A 284 -24.53 -1.11 19.03
N ALA A 285 -25.26 -1.71 18.08
CA ALA A 285 -25.62 -1.03 16.83
C ALA A 285 -26.64 0.08 17.10
N LEU A 286 -26.29 1.31 16.76
CA LEU A 286 -27.16 2.49 16.85
C LEU A 286 -27.91 2.71 15.53
N ALA A 287 -27.20 2.60 14.41
CA ALA A 287 -27.75 2.78 13.07
C ALA A 287 -26.96 2.00 12.01
N GLY A 288 -27.65 1.55 10.96
CA GLY A 288 -27.02 1.13 9.72
C GLY A 288 -26.93 2.31 8.75
N VAL A 289 -25.84 2.39 7.99
CA VAL A 289 -25.74 3.32 6.85
C VAL A 289 -26.11 2.53 5.59
N ASP A 290 -27.18 2.96 4.93
CA ASP A 290 -27.66 2.30 3.71
C ASP A 290 -26.60 2.37 2.60
N SER A 291 -26.28 1.22 2.03
CA SER A 291 -25.44 1.13 0.85
C SER A 291 -26.31 1.18 -0.40
N LEU A 292 -26.15 2.24 -1.19
CA LEU A 292 -26.77 2.40 -2.50
C LEU A 292 -25.83 1.98 -3.64
N ALA A 293 -24.75 1.26 -3.31
CA ALA A 293 -23.81 0.75 -4.30
C ALA A 293 -24.52 -0.25 -5.22
N GLU A 294 -24.25 -0.14 -6.52
CA GLU A 294 -24.71 -1.13 -7.49
C GLU A 294 -24.06 -2.49 -7.21
N VAL A 295 -24.87 -3.54 -7.26
CA VAL A 295 -24.38 -4.91 -7.13
C VAL A 295 -23.86 -5.34 -8.51
N PRO A 296 -22.60 -5.79 -8.62
CA PRO A 296 -22.07 -6.27 -9.89
C PRO A 296 -22.94 -7.39 -10.49
N GLN A 297 -23.10 -7.38 -11.82
CA GLN A 297 -23.81 -8.45 -12.54
C GLN A 297 -23.03 -9.77 -12.55
N ILE A 298 -21.73 -9.73 -12.24
CA ILE A 298 -20.86 -10.89 -12.10
C ILE A 298 -21.06 -11.49 -10.70
N GLU A 299 -21.33 -12.78 -10.61
CA GLU A 299 -21.50 -13.47 -9.33
C GLU A 299 -20.19 -14.12 -8.86
N ALA A 300 -19.36 -13.39 -8.11
CA ALA A 300 -18.10 -13.94 -7.59
C ALA A 300 -18.34 -15.08 -6.60
N SER A 301 -17.64 -16.19 -6.78
CA SER A 301 -17.71 -17.37 -5.91
C SER A 301 -16.31 -17.77 -5.41
N PRO A 302 -15.67 -16.94 -4.56
CA PRO A 302 -14.34 -17.22 -4.03
C PRO A 302 -14.33 -18.45 -3.13
N THR A 303 -13.43 -19.38 -3.43
CA THR A 303 -13.15 -20.54 -2.57
C THR A 303 -11.77 -20.39 -1.93
N LEU A 304 -11.74 -20.14 -0.61
CA LEU A 304 -10.51 -20.15 0.17
C LEU A 304 -10.05 -21.61 0.40
N LEU A 305 -8.82 -21.92 0.00
CA LEU A 305 -8.23 -23.23 0.30
C LEU A 305 -7.75 -23.28 1.76
N PRO A 306 -7.98 -24.39 2.50
CA PRO A 306 -7.51 -24.53 3.88
C PRO A 306 -6.00 -24.31 4.01
N ALA A 307 -5.60 -23.38 4.87
CA ALA A 307 -4.21 -22.96 5.08
C ALA A 307 -3.98 -22.59 6.56
N GLY A 308 -2.81 -22.93 7.09
CA GLY A 308 -2.29 -22.41 8.36
C GLY A 308 -1.62 -21.04 8.19
N ILE A 309 -1.05 -20.54 9.30
CA ILE A 309 -0.41 -19.21 9.36
C ILE A 309 1.02 -19.20 8.83
N GLU A 310 1.57 -20.36 8.47
CA GLU A 310 2.87 -20.51 7.81
C GLU A 310 2.70 -21.03 6.37
N ASP A 311 1.46 -21.12 5.89
CA ASP A 311 1.14 -21.54 4.54
C ASP A 311 0.78 -20.32 3.67
N VAL A 312 1.07 -20.42 2.37
CA VAL A 312 0.60 -19.45 1.36
C VAL A 312 -0.94 -19.38 1.42
N GLN A 313 -1.54 -18.21 1.48
CA GLN A 313 -3.00 -18.10 1.46
C GLN A 313 -3.48 -18.14 0.01
N VAL A 314 -4.51 -18.94 -0.30
CA VAL A 314 -4.95 -19.16 -1.70
C VAL A 314 -6.47 -19.09 -1.82
N VAL A 315 -6.94 -18.25 -2.74
CA VAL A 315 -8.33 -18.22 -3.19
C VAL A 315 -8.41 -18.65 -4.64
N VAL A 316 -9.37 -19.52 -4.95
CA VAL A 316 -9.65 -20.04 -6.29
C VAL A 316 -11.02 -19.56 -6.76
N LEU A 317 -11.08 -19.12 -8.01
CA LEU A 317 -12.32 -18.83 -8.74
C LEU A 317 -12.43 -19.81 -9.90
N MET A 318 -13.51 -20.57 -9.92
CA MET A 318 -13.89 -21.40 -11.06
C MET A 318 -14.90 -20.63 -11.92
N PRO A 319 -14.99 -20.92 -13.24
CA PRO A 319 -16.02 -20.35 -14.08
C PRO A 319 -17.42 -20.68 -13.53
N SER A 320 -18.36 -19.75 -13.70
CA SER A 320 -19.76 -19.94 -13.26
C SER A 320 -20.44 -21.11 -13.99
N GLU A 321 -20.06 -21.36 -15.24
CA GLU A 321 -20.48 -22.53 -16.00
C GLU A 321 -19.45 -23.66 -15.89
N GLN A 322 -19.92 -24.88 -15.64
CA GLN A 322 -19.04 -26.03 -15.50
C GLN A 322 -18.36 -26.38 -16.83
N SER A 323 -17.03 -26.49 -16.83
CA SER A 323 -16.27 -26.98 -17.97
C SER A 323 -16.31 -28.51 -18.07
N SER A 324 -16.41 -29.04 -19.28
CA SER A 324 -16.25 -30.47 -19.57
C SER A 324 -14.78 -30.88 -19.75
N GLU A 325 -13.87 -29.91 -19.90
CA GLU A 325 -12.43 -30.14 -20.06
C GLU A 325 -11.67 -29.49 -18.90
N PRO A 326 -10.50 -30.02 -18.50
CA PRO A 326 -9.63 -29.36 -17.53
C PRO A 326 -9.33 -27.92 -17.95
N LEU A 327 -9.40 -26.97 -17.03
CA LEU A 327 -9.25 -25.55 -17.32
C LEU A 327 -7.77 -25.13 -17.34
N PRO A 328 -7.35 -24.22 -18.24
CA PRO A 328 -6.09 -23.51 -18.06
C PRO A 328 -6.12 -22.71 -16.76
N ILE A 329 -4.98 -22.60 -16.09
CA ILE A 329 -4.84 -21.91 -14.81
C ILE A 329 -4.31 -20.50 -15.07
N LEU A 330 -4.95 -19.47 -14.51
CA LEU A 330 -4.50 -18.09 -14.56
C LEU A 330 -4.15 -17.61 -13.15
N MET A 331 -2.86 -17.54 -12.85
CA MET A 331 -2.36 -16.93 -11.63
C MET A 331 -2.54 -15.41 -11.71
N ASN A 332 -3.18 -14.82 -10.69
CA ASN A 332 -3.42 -13.38 -10.58
C ASN A 332 -3.01 -12.88 -9.18
N PRO A 333 -1.73 -12.99 -8.78
CA PRO A 333 -1.26 -12.44 -7.52
C PRO A 333 -1.08 -10.91 -7.59
N TYR A 334 -0.94 -10.28 -6.42
CA TYR A 334 -0.07 -9.11 -6.33
C TYR A 334 1.32 -9.55 -5.86
N GLY A 335 1.38 -10.26 -4.73
CA GLY A 335 2.56 -11.02 -4.29
C GLY A 335 3.71 -10.19 -3.75
N GLY A 336 3.56 -8.87 -3.65
CA GLY A 336 4.54 -7.97 -3.03
C GLY A 336 4.10 -7.43 -1.67
N PRO A 337 4.99 -6.70 -0.98
CA PRO A 337 4.66 -6.03 0.27
C PRO A 337 3.56 -4.96 0.07
N HIS A 338 2.96 -4.53 1.18
CA HIS A 338 1.83 -3.57 1.26
C HIS A 338 0.48 -4.02 0.71
N ALA A 339 0.38 -5.07 -0.11
CA ALA A 339 -0.92 -5.53 -0.59
C ALA A 339 -1.23 -6.96 -0.18
N GLN A 340 -2.37 -7.12 0.49
CA GLN A 340 -2.99 -8.40 0.78
C GLN A 340 -4.23 -8.55 -0.12
N ARG A 341 -4.39 -9.70 -0.78
CA ARG A 341 -5.54 -9.96 -1.66
C ARG A 341 -6.48 -11.04 -1.14
N VAL A 342 -5.98 -11.97 -0.34
CA VAL A 342 -6.76 -13.04 0.27
C VAL A 342 -7.40 -12.54 1.56
N ILE A 343 -8.56 -11.89 1.39
CA ILE A 343 -9.37 -11.32 2.47
C ILE A 343 -10.84 -11.70 2.32
N ALA A 344 -11.59 -11.71 3.42
CA ALA A 344 -13.02 -12.02 3.47
C ALA A 344 -13.89 -10.88 2.91
N ALA A 345 -13.75 -10.59 1.61
CA ALA A 345 -14.46 -9.52 0.92
C ALA A 345 -14.86 -9.91 -0.51
N ARG A 346 -16.11 -10.38 -0.73
CA ARG A 346 -16.60 -10.86 -2.04
C ARG A 346 -16.34 -9.89 -3.19
N SER A 347 -16.53 -8.59 -2.94
CA SER A 347 -16.28 -7.53 -3.93
C SER A 347 -14.86 -7.52 -4.49
N ALA A 348 -13.85 -7.94 -3.71
CA ALA A 348 -12.46 -7.98 -4.15
C ALA A 348 -12.20 -9.03 -5.25
N TYR A 349 -13.14 -9.95 -5.46
CA TYR A 349 -13.00 -11.08 -6.38
C TYR A 349 -13.83 -10.92 -7.67
N ALA A 350 -14.59 -9.84 -7.85
CA ALA A 350 -15.46 -9.66 -9.03
C ALA A 350 -14.66 -9.70 -10.35
N GLY A 351 -13.52 -9.00 -10.42
CA GLY A 351 -12.66 -9.03 -11.62
C GLY A 351 -12.01 -10.41 -11.85
N ALA A 352 -11.68 -11.13 -10.79
CA ALA A 352 -11.15 -12.49 -10.88
C ALA A 352 -12.23 -13.50 -11.32
N GLN A 353 -13.47 -13.33 -10.86
CA GLN A 353 -14.59 -14.12 -11.35
C GLN A 353 -14.85 -13.85 -12.83
N TRP A 354 -14.83 -12.58 -13.26
CA TRP A 354 -14.99 -12.26 -14.68
C TRP A 354 -13.94 -12.96 -15.55
N LEU A 355 -12.67 -12.97 -15.10
CA LEU A 355 -11.61 -13.74 -15.74
C LEU A 355 -11.91 -15.24 -15.74
N ALA A 356 -12.39 -15.79 -14.62
CA ALA A 356 -12.76 -17.21 -14.55
C ALA A 356 -13.86 -17.55 -15.55
N ASP A 357 -14.89 -16.71 -15.67
CA ASP A 357 -15.98 -16.83 -16.64
C ASP A 357 -15.50 -16.71 -18.11
N GLN A 358 -14.25 -16.27 -18.36
CA GLN A 358 -13.64 -16.33 -19.70
C GLN A 358 -13.04 -17.71 -20.05
N GLY A 359 -13.12 -18.69 -19.16
CA GLY A 359 -12.66 -20.06 -19.35
C GLY A 359 -11.38 -20.42 -18.60
N PHE A 360 -11.10 -19.79 -17.45
CA PHE A 360 -9.89 -20.02 -16.66
C PHE A 360 -10.22 -20.50 -15.24
N CYS A 361 -9.35 -21.31 -14.65
CA CYS A 361 -9.25 -21.42 -13.20
C CYS A 361 -8.37 -20.27 -12.70
N VAL A 362 -8.95 -19.27 -12.02
CA VAL A 362 -8.21 -18.09 -11.57
C VAL A 362 -7.76 -18.27 -10.14
N VAL A 363 -6.47 -18.02 -9.88
CA VAL A 363 -5.84 -18.25 -8.59
C VAL A 363 -5.25 -16.95 -8.06
N ILE A 364 -5.66 -16.55 -6.86
CA ILE A 364 -5.06 -15.44 -6.13
C ILE A 364 -4.32 -16.02 -4.93
N ALA A 365 -3.05 -15.65 -4.78
CA ALA A 365 -2.21 -16.15 -3.70
C ALA A 365 -1.42 -15.04 -3.01
N ASP A 366 -1.47 -15.04 -1.68
CA ASP A 366 -0.64 -14.19 -0.82
C ASP A 366 0.49 -15.04 -0.23
N GLY A 367 1.71 -14.80 -0.74
CA GLY A 367 2.94 -15.46 -0.33
C GLY A 367 3.76 -14.64 0.68
N ARG A 368 4.93 -15.14 1.05
CA ARG A 368 5.91 -14.43 1.90
C ARG A 368 6.17 -13.03 1.34
N GLY A 369 6.22 -12.05 2.24
CA GLY A 369 6.30 -10.62 1.92
C GLY A 369 4.98 -9.87 1.97
N THR A 370 3.83 -10.54 1.80
CA THR A 370 2.52 -9.87 1.88
C THR A 370 2.11 -9.59 3.33
N PRO A 371 1.35 -8.51 3.61
CA PRO A 371 0.98 -8.15 4.98
C PRO A 371 -0.14 -9.03 5.55
N GLY A 372 -0.27 -8.99 6.88
CA GLY A 372 -1.46 -9.49 7.58
C GLY A 372 -1.37 -10.90 8.15
N GLN A 373 -0.22 -11.54 7.96
CA GLN A 373 0.06 -12.87 8.48
C GLN A 373 0.92 -12.77 9.74
N SER A 374 2.21 -12.49 9.61
CA SER A 374 3.10 -12.26 10.75
C SER A 374 4.27 -11.36 10.36
N PRO A 375 4.94 -10.71 11.32
CA PRO A 375 6.18 -9.99 11.03
C PRO A 375 7.22 -10.86 10.35
N ALA A 376 7.38 -12.13 10.75
CA ALA A 376 8.30 -13.07 10.11
C ALA A 376 7.92 -13.36 8.65
N TRP A 377 6.63 -13.46 8.35
CA TRP A 377 6.12 -13.66 6.99
C TRP A 377 6.37 -12.43 6.10
N GLU A 378 6.12 -11.23 6.62
CA GLU A 378 6.40 -9.96 5.94
C GLU A 378 7.91 -9.79 5.70
N HIS A 379 8.75 -10.11 6.69
CA HIS A 379 10.21 -9.93 6.65
C HIS A 379 10.96 -10.99 5.83
N ALA A 380 10.28 -12.05 5.36
CA ALA A 380 10.91 -13.14 4.63
C ALA A 380 11.51 -12.74 3.27
N ILE A 381 11.17 -11.56 2.75
CA ILE A 381 11.70 -10.99 1.49
C ILE A 381 12.87 -10.01 1.72
N ALA A 382 13.39 -9.89 2.94
CA ALA A 382 14.47 -8.98 3.25
C ALA A 382 15.73 -9.27 2.41
N GLY A 383 16.19 -8.27 1.66
CA GLY A 383 17.32 -8.37 0.73
C GLY A 383 17.02 -9.15 -0.55
N ASP A 384 15.78 -9.62 -0.75
CA ASP A 384 15.38 -10.42 -1.90
C ASP A 384 13.87 -10.30 -2.19
N LEU A 385 13.52 -9.38 -3.09
CA LEU A 385 12.14 -9.20 -3.58
C LEU A 385 11.72 -10.26 -4.61
N ARG A 386 12.59 -11.22 -4.95
CA ARG A 386 12.44 -12.08 -6.12
C ARG A 386 12.05 -13.50 -5.74
N ASP A 387 12.91 -14.18 -5.00
CA ASP A 387 12.92 -15.65 -4.98
C ASP A 387 11.74 -16.23 -4.18
N ALA A 388 11.55 -15.77 -2.94
CA ALA A 388 10.46 -16.24 -2.08
C ALA A 388 9.08 -15.90 -2.67
N ALA A 389 8.92 -14.68 -3.21
CA ALA A 389 7.68 -14.24 -3.84
C ALA A 389 7.30 -15.12 -5.04
N LEU A 390 8.27 -15.53 -5.86
CA LEU A 390 8.04 -16.43 -7.00
C LEU A 390 7.80 -17.88 -6.56
N GLU A 391 8.60 -18.39 -5.63
CA GLU A 391 8.48 -19.75 -5.09
C GLU A 391 7.06 -19.99 -4.55
N ASP A 392 6.50 -19.01 -3.85
CA ASP A 392 5.18 -19.13 -3.24
C ASP A 392 4.05 -19.17 -4.28
N GLN A 393 4.23 -18.61 -5.47
CA GLN A 393 3.28 -18.79 -6.58
C GLN A 393 3.30 -20.21 -7.12
N VAL A 394 4.47 -20.84 -7.18
CA VAL A 394 4.60 -22.25 -7.58
C VAL A 394 4.01 -23.17 -6.52
N THR A 395 4.20 -22.84 -5.23
CA THR A 395 3.56 -23.54 -4.11
C THR A 395 2.03 -23.40 -4.17
N ALA A 396 1.51 -22.20 -4.43
CA ALA A 396 0.08 -21.97 -4.61
C ALA A 396 -0.49 -22.81 -5.76
N LEU A 397 0.18 -22.82 -6.92
CA LEU A 397 -0.20 -23.64 -8.06
C LEU A 397 -0.28 -25.13 -7.70
N ALA A 398 0.74 -25.67 -7.03
CA ALA A 398 0.76 -27.07 -6.60
C ALA A 398 -0.43 -27.41 -5.68
N ARG A 399 -0.81 -26.49 -4.78
CA ARG A 399 -1.98 -26.67 -3.90
C ARG A 399 -3.29 -26.68 -4.68
N VAL A 400 -3.44 -25.82 -5.69
CA VAL A 400 -4.61 -25.79 -6.57
C VAL A 400 -4.72 -27.09 -7.37
N VAL A 401 -3.62 -27.53 -7.98
CA VAL A 401 -3.59 -28.80 -8.75
C VAL A 401 -3.94 -29.99 -7.85
N SER A 402 -3.47 -30.01 -6.60
CA SER A 402 -3.84 -31.07 -5.65
C SER A 402 -5.31 -31.01 -5.21
N ALA A 403 -5.90 -29.81 -5.11
CA ALA A 403 -7.30 -29.64 -4.71
C ALA A 403 -8.29 -29.94 -5.85
N TYR A 404 -7.86 -29.76 -7.10
CA TYR A 404 -8.71 -29.86 -8.30
C TYR A 404 -8.10 -30.69 -9.44
N PRO A 405 -7.57 -31.91 -9.19
CA PRO A 405 -6.69 -32.63 -10.11
C PRO A 405 -7.31 -32.95 -11.49
N ASP A 406 -8.63 -33.13 -11.55
CA ASP A 406 -9.35 -33.45 -12.80
C ASP A 406 -10.01 -32.21 -13.44
N GLN A 407 -9.95 -31.05 -12.79
CA GLN A 407 -10.64 -29.83 -13.25
C GLN A 407 -9.67 -28.77 -13.80
N VAL A 408 -8.37 -28.91 -13.58
CA VAL A 408 -7.36 -27.95 -14.03
C VAL A 408 -6.23 -28.64 -14.80
N ASP A 409 -5.64 -27.92 -15.74
CA ASP A 409 -4.52 -28.39 -16.55
C ASP A 409 -3.21 -27.69 -16.12
N PRO A 410 -2.32 -28.39 -15.38
CA PRO A 410 -1.05 -27.81 -14.93
C PRO A 410 -0.05 -27.55 -16.06
N SER A 411 -0.33 -28.00 -17.29
CA SER A 411 0.52 -27.69 -18.46
C SER A 411 0.17 -26.34 -19.12
N ARG A 412 -0.97 -25.74 -18.76
CA ARG A 412 -1.49 -24.49 -19.34
C ARG A 412 -1.66 -23.42 -18.27
N VAL A 413 -0.54 -22.89 -17.78
CA VAL A 413 -0.50 -21.91 -16.69
C VAL A 413 -0.06 -20.53 -17.20
N GLY A 414 -0.94 -19.54 -17.07
CA GLY A 414 -0.63 -18.13 -17.28
C GLY A 414 -0.44 -17.38 -15.97
N ILE A 415 0.21 -16.22 -16.03
CA ILE A 415 0.28 -15.28 -14.91
C ILE A 415 0.04 -13.83 -15.36
N LEU A 416 -0.78 -13.13 -14.61
CA LEU A 416 -1.16 -11.73 -14.85
C LEU A 416 -0.91 -10.92 -13.58
N GLY A 417 -0.34 -9.74 -13.71
CA GLY A 417 -0.26 -8.80 -12.60
C GLY A 417 0.05 -7.37 -13.02
N TRP A 418 -0.11 -6.45 -12.07
CA TRP A 418 0.16 -5.02 -12.22
C TRP A 418 1.11 -4.52 -11.13
N SER A 419 1.97 -3.54 -11.42
CA SER A 419 2.98 -3.03 -10.49
C SER A 419 3.92 -4.15 -10.01
N TYR A 420 4.04 -4.41 -8.70
CA TYR A 420 4.77 -5.57 -8.19
C TYR A 420 4.25 -6.90 -8.77
N GLY A 421 2.93 -7.04 -8.93
CA GLY A 421 2.36 -8.21 -9.61
C GLY A 421 2.83 -8.32 -11.06
N GLY A 422 3.08 -7.19 -11.74
CA GLY A 422 3.67 -7.16 -13.08
C GLY A 422 5.13 -7.59 -13.08
N TYR A 423 5.92 -7.15 -12.08
CA TYR A 423 7.26 -7.65 -11.84
C TYR A 423 7.26 -9.17 -11.65
N LEU A 424 6.38 -9.69 -10.79
CA LEU A 424 6.24 -11.11 -10.51
C LEU A 424 5.79 -11.92 -11.74
N ALA A 425 4.87 -11.37 -12.55
CA ALA A 425 4.42 -12.00 -13.79
C ALA A 425 5.54 -12.10 -14.83
N ALA A 426 6.31 -11.02 -15.03
CA ALA A 426 7.47 -11.05 -15.94
C ALA A 426 8.55 -12.01 -15.41
N LEU A 427 8.87 -11.93 -14.12
CA LEU A 427 9.83 -12.80 -13.45
C LEU A 427 9.49 -14.29 -13.64
N ALA A 428 8.21 -14.65 -13.49
CA ALA A 428 7.74 -16.02 -13.59
C ALA A 428 8.08 -16.69 -14.94
N VAL A 429 7.89 -15.99 -16.06
CA VAL A 429 8.26 -16.54 -17.39
C VAL A 429 9.76 -16.44 -17.69
N LEU A 430 10.51 -15.59 -17.00
CA LEU A 430 11.96 -15.45 -17.13
C LEU A 430 12.73 -16.51 -16.33
N GLN A 431 12.21 -16.95 -15.19
CA GLN A 431 12.90 -17.88 -14.28
C GLN A 431 12.26 -19.25 -14.19
N ARG A 432 10.94 -19.34 -14.35
CA ARG A 432 10.18 -20.59 -14.28
C ARG A 432 9.39 -20.86 -15.56
N PRO A 433 10.02 -20.81 -16.76
CA PRO A 433 9.35 -21.16 -18.01
C PRO A 433 8.93 -22.64 -18.07
N ASP A 434 9.42 -23.47 -17.16
CA ASP A 434 8.96 -24.85 -16.93
C ASP A 434 7.56 -24.92 -16.30
N VAL A 435 7.14 -23.87 -15.59
CA VAL A 435 5.83 -23.77 -14.93
C VAL A 435 4.90 -22.84 -15.69
N PHE A 436 5.35 -21.62 -15.98
CA PHE A 436 4.50 -20.57 -16.55
C PHE A 436 4.66 -20.55 -18.07
N SER A 437 3.54 -20.72 -18.77
CA SER A 437 3.47 -20.82 -20.22
C SER A 437 3.28 -19.47 -20.91
N ALA A 438 2.74 -18.46 -20.23
CA ALA A 438 2.59 -17.09 -20.74
C ALA A 438 2.45 -16.07 -19.60
N ALA A 439 2.85 -14.83 -19.83
CA ALA A 439 2.68 -13.75 -18.84
C ALA A 439 2.19 -12.44 -19.45
N VAL A 440 1.37 -11.73 -18.67
CA VAL A 440 1.06 -10.31 -18.87
C VAL A 440 1.56 -9.53 -17.67
N ALA A 441 2.45 -8.57 -17.91
CA ALA A 441 3.05 -7.72 -16.90
C ALA A 441 2.66 -6.25 -17.15
N GLY A 442 1.77 -5.73 -16.30
CA GLY A 442 1.35 -4.34 -16.31
C GLY A 442 2.17 -3.48 -15.35
N ALA A 443 2.61 -2.31 -15.81
CA ALA A 443 3.47 -1.37 -15.08
C ALA A 443 4.57 -2.03 -14.21
N PRO A 444 5.36 -3.00 -14.72
CA PRO A 444 6.28 -3.76 -13.89
C PRO A 444 7.48 -2.93 -13.42
N VAL A 445 7.91 -3.11 -12.16
CA VAL A 445 9.19 -2.60 -11.67
C VAL A 445 10.31 -3.55 -12.11
N THR A 446 10.99 -3.25 -13.22
CA THR A 446 12.00 -4.17 -13.81
C THR A 446 13.44 -3.92 -13.35
N GLU A 447 13.69 -2.80 -12.67
CA GLU A 447 15.02 -2.36 -12.19
C GLU A 447 14.83 -1.52 -10.93
N TRP A 448 15.09 -2.09 -9.76
CA TRP A 448 14.77 -1.49 -8.47
C TRP A 448 15.50 -0.17 -8.20
N ARG A 449 16.65 0.09 -8.83
CA ARG A 449 17.33 1.40 -8.70
C ARG A 449 16.57 2.57 -9.31
N LEU A 450 15.55 2.29 -10.13
CA LEU A 450 14.69 3.32 -10.68
C LEU A 450 13.48 3.63 -9.79
N TYR A 451 13.26 2.88 -8.72
CA TYR A 451 12.15 3.09 -7.80
C TYR A 451 12.60 3.91 -6.59
N ASP A 452 11.66 4.44 -5.80
CA ASP A 452 11.97 5.45 -4.79
C ASP A 452 12.81 4.92 -3.60
N THR A 453 13.39 5.83 -2.83
CA THR A 453 14.23 5.54 -1.66
C THR A 453 13.50 4.75 -0.59
N ALA A 454 12.34 5.22 -0.11
CA ALA A 454 11.72 4.66 1.08
C ALA A 454 11.15 3.27 0.85
N TYR A 455 10.53 3.02 -0.30
CA TYR A 455 10.11 1.66 -0.64
C TYR A 455 11.33 0.74 -0.77
N THR A 456 12.26 1.12 -1.64
CA THR A 456 13.28 0.17 -2.10
C THR A 456 14.35 -0.09 -1.06
N GLU A 457 14.80 0.96 -0.35
CA GLU A 457 15.83 0.81 0.68
C GLU A 457 15.29 0.08 1.93
N ARG A 458 13.98 0.11 2.19
CA ARG A 458 13.34 -0.69 3.25
C ARG A 458 13.53 -2.19 3.02
N TYR A 459 13.38 -2.64 1.77
CA TYR A 459 13.41 -4.06 1.44
C TYR A 459 14.78 -4.56 0.96
N LEU A 460 15.54 -3.74 0.23
CA LEU A 460 16.81 -4.12 -0.40
C LEU A 460 18.04 -3.42 0.21
N GLY A 461 17.86 -2.50 1.15
CA GLY A 461 18.95 -1.71 1.75
C GLY A 461 19.47 -0.59 0.84
N ASP A 462 20.56 0.06 1.25
CA ASP A 462 21.15 1.19 0.51
C ASP A 462 22.08 0.69 -0.63
N PRO A 463 21.73 0.93 -1.91
CA PRO A 463 22.50 0.43 -3.05
C PRO A 463 23.88 1.06 -3.18
N ARG A 464 24.15 2.18 -2.48
CA ARG A 464 25.48 2.81 -2.43
C ARG A 464 26.44 2.02 -1.55
N THR A 465 25.91 1.25 -0.61
CA THR A 465 26.69 0.42 0.33
C THR A 465 26.74 -1.05 -0.11
N ASP A 466 25.61 -1.61 -0.53
CA ASP A 466 25.52 -2.97 -1.04
C ASP A 466 24.57 -3.03 -2.25
N PRO A 467 25.11 -3.09 -3.49
CA PRO A 467 24.30 -3.20 -4.69
C PRO A 467 23.78 -4.62 -4.97
N ALA A 468 24.27 -5.65 -4.26
CA ALA A 468 23.98 -7.04 -4.62
C ALA A 468 22.48 -7.42 -4.52
N PRO A 469 21.72 -6.98 -3.50
CA PRO A 469 20.27 -7.21 -3.44
C PRO A 469 19.51 -6.66 -4.66
N TYR A 470 19.94 -5.49 -5.17
CA TYR A 470 19.35 -4.84 -6.34
C TYR A 470 19.67 -5.60 -7.62
N ASP A 471 20.93 -6.03 -7.78
CA ASP A 471 21.35 -6.80 -8.95
C ASP A 471 20.64 -8.16 -9.03
N HIS A 472 20.44 -8.81 -7.88
CA HIS A 472 19.70 -10.06 -7.79
C HIS A 472 18.22 -9.87 -8.13
N SER A 473 17.61 -8.79 -7.64
CA SER A 473 16.18 -8.52 -7.84
C SER A 473 15.85 -7.83 -9.18
N SER A 474 16.85 -7.43 -9.98
CA SER A 474 16.63 -6.83 -11.31
C SER A 474 16.22 -7.88 -12.35
N LEU A 475 15.27 -7.53 -13.22
CA LEU A 475 14.82 -8.41 -14.32
C LEU A 475 15.69 -8.28 -15.58
N LEU A 476 16.44 -7.18 -15.71
CA LEU A 476 17.20 -6.90 -16.93
C LEU A 476 18.24 -7.99 -17.26
N PRO A 477 19.02 -8.53 -16.30
CA PRO A 477 19.97 -9.61 -16.58
C PRO A 477 19.29 -10.92 -17.01
N LEU A 478 18.01 -11.11 -16.68
CA LEU A 478 17.24 -12.31 -17.00
C LEU A 478 16.63 -12.26 -18.40
N ALA A 479 16.72 -11.14 -19.12
CA ALA A 479 16.08 -10.95 -20.43
C ALA A 479 16.43 -12.08 -21.43
N ALA A 480 17.66 -12.58 -21.41
CA ALA A 480 18.10 -13.67 -22.28
C ALA A 480 17.43 -15.01 -21.98
N ASN A 481 16.73 -15.16 -20.86
CA ASN A 481 16.03 -16.39 -20.47
C ASN A 481 14.59 -16.46 -20.99
N LEU A 482 14.07 -15.40 -21.64
CA LEU A 482 12.69 -15.41 -22.11
C LEU A 482 12.49 -16.45 -23.23
N GLU A 483 11.72 -17.50 -22.92
CA GLU A 483 11.32 -18.56 -23.85
C GLU A 483 9.80 -18.61 -24.07
N ARG A 484 9.04 -17.86 -23.27
CA ARG A 484 7.58 -17.87 -23.23
C ARG A 484 7.00 -16.52 -23.68
N PRO A 485 5.77 -16.48 -24.23
CA PRO A 485 5.09 -15.24 -24.56
C PRO A 485 5.00 -14.28 -23.36
N LEU A 486 5.41 -13.03 -23.59
CA LEU A 486 5.32 -11.94 -22.62
C LEU A 486 4.68 -10.71 -23.27
N LEU A 487 3.65 -10.17 -22.63
CA LEU A 487 3.05 -8.88 -22.94
C LEU A 487 3.38 -7.88 -21.83
N LEU A 488 4.08 -6.81 -22.17
CA LEU A 488 4.36 -5.67 -21.31
C LEU A 488 3.32 -4.56 -21.57
N ILE A 489 2.68 -4.02 -20.53
CA ILE A 489 1.71 -2.93 -20.63
C ILE A 489 2.17 -1.80 -19.72
N HIS A 490 2.24 -0.55 -20.21
CA HIS A 490 2.73 0.56 -19.35
C HIS A 490 2.11 1.91 -19.72
N GLY A 491 1.71 2.69 -18.72
CA GLY A 491 1.35 4.09 -18.85
C GLY A 491 2.58 4.97 -19.15
N LEU A 492 2.57 5.74 -20.23
CA LEU A 492 3.70 6.62 -20.56
C LEU A 492 3.76 7.89 -19.70
N ALA A 493 2.69 8.19 -18.96
CA ALA A 493 2.65 9.30 -18.00
C ALA A 493 2.77 8.83 -16.54
N ASP A 494 3.11 7.54 -16.31
CA ASP A 494 3.30 6.96 -14.98
C ASP A 494 4.37 7.74 -14.20
N ASP A 495 3.96 8.24 -13.04
CA ASP A 495 4.72 9.08 -12.14
C ASP A 495 5.14 8.38 -10.85
N ASN A 496 4.75 7.12 -10.71
CA ASN A 496 5.21 6.21 -9.67
C ASN A 496 6.21 5.20 -10.27
N VAL A 497 5.75 4.26 -11.10
CA VAL A 497 6.63 3.32 -11.83
C VAL A 497 6.92 3.89 -13.20
N PHE A 498 8.00 4.68 -13.33
CA PHE A 498 8.33 5.33 -14.60
C PHE A 498 8.37 4.34 -15.77
N ALA A 499 7.87 4.76 -16.95
CA ALA A 499 7.89 3.95 -18.17
C ALA A 499 9.31 3.50 -18.58
N ALA A 500 10.36 4.13 -18.03
CA ALA A 500 11.75 3.68 -18.12
C ALA A 500 11.94 2.19 -17.81
N HIS A 501 11.19 1.63 -16.85
CA HIS A 501 11.24 0.19 -16.53
C HIS A 501 10.91 -0.69 -17.75
N THR A 502 9.69 -0.54 -18.30
CA THR A 502 9.28 -1.30 -19.49
C THR A 502 10.18 -1.03 -20.69
N LEU A 503 10.62 0.21 -20.89
CA LEU A 503 11.50 0.54 -22.03
C LEU A 503 12.90 -0.09 -21.90
N GLN A 504 13.50 -0.10 -20.71
CA GLN A 504 14.79 -0.77 -20.47
C GLN A 504 14.65 -2.29 -20.62
N MET A 505 13.57 -2.88 -20.10
CA MET A 505 13.32 -4.31 -20.23
C MET A 505 13.10 -4.71 -21.69
N SER A 506 12.27 -3.96 -22.43
CA SER A 506 12.05 -4.18 -23.87
C SER A 506 13.38 -4.09 -24.64
N SER A 507 14.22 -3.10 -24.33
CA SER A 507 15.55 -2.97 -24.92
C SER A 507 16.44 -4.18 -24.63
N ALA A 508 16.46 -4.67 -23.38
CA ALA A 508 17.26 -5.84 -22.99
C ALA A 508 16.77 -7.12 -23.71
N LEU A 509 15.46 -7.32 -23.80
CA LEU A 509 14.84 -8.45 -24.53
C LEU A 509 15.19 -8.40 -26.02
N THR A 510 15.05 -7.24 -26.66
CA THR A 510 15.43 -7.07 -28.07
C THR A 510 16.92 -7.32 -28.29
N ALA A 511 17.80 -6.81 -27.42
CA ALA A 511 19.24 -7.04 -27.52
C ALA A 511 19.60 -8.53 -27.38
N ALA A 512 18.85 -9.29 -26.58
CA ALA A 512 18.99 -10.74 -26.45
C ALA A 512 18.29 -11.55 -27.56
N GLY A 513 17.65 -10.88 -28.53
CA GLY A 513 16.91 -11.54 -29.61
C GLY A 513 15.63 -12.24 -29.16
N ARG A 514 15.06 -11.83 -28.02
CA ARG A 514 13.86 -12.45 -27.43
C ARG A 514 12.58 -11.70 -27.85
N PRO A 515 11.64 -12.36 -28.55
CA PRO A 515 10.39 -11.74 -28.98
C PRO A 515 9.46 -11.46 -27.80
N HIS A 516 8.82 -10.29 -27.81
CA HIS A 516 7.89 -9.85 -26.77
C HIS A 516 6.91 -8.82 -27.36
N GLN A 517 5.77 -8.59 -26.68
CA GLN A 517 4.79 -7.57 -27.05
C GLN A 517 4.85 -6.40 -26.05
N VAL A 518 4.70 -5.17 -26.55
CA VAL A 518 4.60 -3.96 -25.71
C VAL A 518 3.35 -3.18 -26.10
N LEU A 519 2.49 -2.89 -25.12
CA LEU A 519 1.31 -2.04 -25.24
C LEU A 519 1.55 -0.75 -24.44
N PRO A 520 2.05 0.33 -25.07
CA PRO A 520 2.20 1.62 -24.42
C PRO A 520 0.85 2.34 -24.36
N LEU A 521 0.53 2.91 -23.19
CA LEU A 521 -0.70 3.65 -22.96
C LEU A 521 -0.38 5.15 -22.82
N SER A 522 -0.75 5.93 -23.84
CA SER A 522 -0.47 7.37 -23.88
C SER A 522 -1.37 8.13 -22.90
N GLY A 523 -0.79 9.04 -22.11
CA GLY A 523 -1.53 9.87 -21.14
C GLY A 523 -2.06 9.15 -19.90
N VAL A 524 -1.75 7.87 -19.75
CA VAL A 524 -2.12 7.05 -18.58
C VAL A 524 -0.99 7.11 -17.55
N THR A 525 -1.33 7.35 -16.28
CA THR A 525 -0.39 7.33 -15.14
C THR A 525 -0.18 5.88 -14.65
N HIS A 526 0.01 5.66 -13.35
CA HIS A 526 0.19 4.31 -12.80
C HIS A 526 -1.05 3.43 -12.92
N MET A 527 -2.24 4.02 -12.83
CA MET A 527 -3.52 3.32 -12.93
C MET A 527 -4.25 3.69 -14.21
N THR A 528 -5.19 2.83 -14.63
CA THR A 528 -6.02 2.99 -15.83
C THR A 528 -7.47 3.33 -15.45
N PRO A 529 -7.75 4.55 -14.92
CA PRO A 529 -9.08 4.88 -14.42
C PRO A 529 -10.12 5.09 -15.54
N GLN A 530 -9.69 5.25 -16.80
CA GLN A 530 -10.59 5.48 -17.92
C GLN A 530 -11.36 4.19 -18.22
N PRO A 531 -12.71 4.16 -18.09
CA PRO A 531 -13.49 2.93 -18.20
C PRO A 531 -13.26 2.19 -19.52
N GLU A 532 -13.22 2.92 -20.64
CA GLU A 532 -13.04 2.34 -21.97
C GLU A 532 -11.65 1.69 -22.12
N VAL A 533 -10.62 2.30 -21.52
CA VAL A 533 -9.26 1.74 -21.53
C VAL A 533 -9.19 0.50 -20.65
N ALA A 534 -9.75 0.57 -19.44
CA ALA A 534 -9.76 -0.56 -18.50
C ALA A 534 -10.49 -1.78 -19.08
N GLU A 535 -11.67 -1.58 -19.69
CA GLU A 535 -12.46 -2.65 -20.32
C GLU A 535 -11.67 -3.29 -21.48
N ASN A 536 -11.13 -2.49 -22.40
CA ASN A 536 -10.40 -3.04 -23.54
C ASN A 536 -9.10 -3.71 -23.14
N LEU A 537 -8.44 -3.24 -22.07
CA LEU A 537 -7.26 -3.93 -21.53
C LEU A 537 -7.60 -5.34 -21.05
N LEU A 538 -8.70 -5.51 -20.31
CA LEU A 538 -9.14 -6.83 -19.86
C LEU A 538 -9.41 -7.76 -21.05
N LEU A 539 -10.06 -7.27 -22.11
CA LEU A 539 -10.33 -8.05 -23.32
C LEU A 539 -9.04 -8.44 -24.06
N LEU A 540 -8.08 -7.51 -24.21
CA LEU A 540 -6.78 -7.78 -24.84
C LEU A 540 -5.94 -8.79 -24.05
N GLN A 541 -5.99 -8.73 -22.72
CA GLN A 541 -5.31 -9.69 -21.85
C GLN A 541 -5.89 -11.10 -22.00
N VAL A 542 -7.22 -11.23 -22.05
CA VAL A 542 -7.89 -12.51 -22.27
C VAL A 542 -7.57 -13.08 -23.65
N ASP A 543 -7.60 -12.25 -24.70
CA ASP A 543 -7.19 -12.67 -26.05
C ASP A 543 -5.74 -13.19 -26.07
N PHE A 544 -4.82 -12.48 -25.40
CA PHE A 544 -3.42 -12.91 -25.29
C PHE A 544 -3.31 -14.30 -24.65
N PHE A 545 -4.01 -14.56 -23.54
CA PHE A 545 -3.98 -15.88 -22.90
C PHE A 545 -4.64 -16.96 -23.73
N ARG A 546 -5.78 -16.70 -24.39
CA ARG A 546 -6.41 -17.67 -25.31
C ARG A 546 -5.48 -18.09 -26.45
N ARG A 547 -4.70 -17.15 -27.01
CA ARG A 547 -3.73 -17.47 -28.07
C ARG A 547 -2.54 -18.30 -27.59
N HIS A 548 -2.18 -18.24 -26.32
CA HIS A 548 -0.92 -18.79 -25.80
C HIS A 548 -1.07 -19.93 -24.81
N LEU A 549 -2.25 -20.09 -24.22
CA LEU A 549 -2.57 -21.23 -23.36
C LEU A 549 -3.41 -22.29 -24.08
N GLY A 550 -4.05 -21.98 -25.21
CA GLY A 550 -4.99 -22.89 -25.88
C GLY A 550 -6.34 -22.82 -25.19
#